data_AF-A0A975C803-F1
#
_entry.id   AF-A0A975C803-F1
#
_cell.length_a   1.000
_cell.length_b   1.000
_cell.length_c   1.000
_cell.angle_alpha   90.00
_cell.angle_beta   90.00
_cell.angle_gamma   90.00
#
_symmetry.space_group_name_H-M   'P 1'
#
loop_
_entity.id
_entity.type
_entity.pdbx_description
1 polymer ?
#
loop_
_entity_poly.entity_id
_entity_poly.type
_entity_poly.pdbx_seq_one_letter_code
_entity_poly.pdbx_strand_id
1 'polypeptide(L)'
;MQVFVKTVYIQFKNPITGQPTKKVAEHYFGRRVVALINGEERMFKFTKDELPFEDTITELEDLIVQLVAKEAEKLENEQNSAFQG
;
A
#
# COMPACT_ATOMS: atom_id res chain seq x y z
N MET A 1 -16.77 -3.25 -4.37
CA MET A 1 -15.43 -3.85 -4.52
C MET A 1 -15.21 -4.79 -3.35
N GLN A 2 -14.77 -6.03 -3.58
CA GLN A 2 -14.32 -6.91 -2.50
C GLN A 2 -12.80 -6.88 -2.43
N VAL A 3 -12.26 -6.55 -1.25
CA VAL A 3 -10.83 -6.52 -0.95
C VAL A 3 -10.56 -7.53 0.15
N PHE A 4 -9.57 -8.40 -0.05
CA PHE A 4 -9.12 -9.35 0.96
C PHE A 4 -7.61 -9.25 1.13
N VAL A 5 -7.14 -8.86 2.30
CA VAL A 5 -5.70 -8.85 2.60
C VAL A 5 -5.22 -10.29 2.84
N LYS A 6 -4.36 -10.80 1.96
CA LYS A 6 -3.82 -12.16 2.02
C LYS A 6 -2.56 -12.22 2.88
N THR A 7 -1.62 -11.31 2.61
CA THR A 7 -0.32 -11.30 3.29
C THR A 7 0.20 -9.89 3.48
N VAL A 8 0.79 -9.62 4.64
CA VAL A 8 1.48 -8.36 4.95
C VAL A 8 2.94 -8.65 5.27
N TYR A 9 3.84 -8.02 4.53
CA TYR A 9 5.29 -8.08 4.71
C TYR A 9 5.78 -6.77 5.29
N ILE A 10 6.07 -6.77 6.59
CA ILE A 10 6.59 -5.60 7.30
C ILE A 10 8.10 -5.53 7.11
N GLN A 11 8.60 -4.37 6.69
CA GLN A 11 10.03 -4.12 6.51
C GLN A 11 10.54 -3.23 7.65
N PHE A 12 11.51 -3.76 8.39
CA PHE A 12 12.25 -3.00 9.39
C PHE A 12 13.64 -2.69 8.85
N LYS A 13 14.09 -1.45 9.03
CA LYS A 13 15.43 -0.99 8.68
C LYS A 13 15.92 -0.06 9.77
N ASN A 14 17.10 -0.34 10.33
CA ASN A 14 17.73 0.60 11.24
C ASN A 14 18.06 1.91 10.48
N PRO A 15 17.61 3.09 10.96
CA PRO A 15 17.98 4.36 10.35
C PRO A 15 19.49 4.62 10.41
N ILE A 16 20.20 4.01 11.36
CA ILE A 16 21.66 4.12 11.52
C ILE A 16 22.33 2.91 10.87
N THR A 17 23.11 3.17 9.83
CA THR A 17 23.88 2.15 9.10
C THR A 17 24.89 1.45 10.01
N GLY A 18 24.93 0.12 9.98
CA GLY A 18 25.87 -0.70 10.75
C GLY A 18 25.36 -1.14 12.13
N GLN A 19 24.16 -0.71 12.53
CA GLN A 19 23.54 -1.12 13.78
C GLN A 19 22.45 -2.19 13.57
N PRO A 20 22.19 -3.07 14.57
CA PRO A 20 21.20 -4.13 14.45
C PRO A 20 19.79 -3.57 14.27
N THR A 21 19.00 -4.19 13.40
CA THR A 21 17.58 -3.84 13.20
C THR A 21 16.73 -4.45 14.31
N LYS A 22 15.88 -3.63 14.95
CA LYS A 22 14.90 -4.04 15.94
C LYS A 22 13.49 -3.99 15.34
N LYS A 23 12.58 -4.83 15.85
CA LYS A 23 11.15 -4.82 15.47
C LYS A 23 10.40 -3.77 16.30
N VAL A 24 10.77 -2.51 16.15
CA VAL A 24 10.18 -1.36 16.84
C VAL A 24 9.73 -0.31 15.83
N ALA A 25 8.80 0.55 16.22
CA ALA A 25 8.26 1.60 15.35
C ALA A 25 9.35 2.53 14.78
N GLU A 26 10.41 2.83 15.55
CA GLU A 26 11.54 3.66 15.09
C GLU A 26 12.32 3.06 13.91
N HIS A 27 12.31 1.72 13.81
CA HIS A 27 12.98 0.99 12.72
C HIS A 27 11.99 0.62 11.61
N TYR A 28 10.73 1.04 11.70
CA TYR A 28 9.74 0.73 10.68
C TYR A 28 10.03 1.53 9.40
N PHE A 29 10.22 0.82 8.30
CA PHE A 29 10.52 1.41 7.00
C PHE A 29 9.29 1.48 6.10
N GLY A 30 8.40 0.50 6.24
CA GLY A 30 7.18 0.39 5.47
C GLY A 30 6.68 -1.06 5.45
N ARG A 31 5.62 -1.29 4.67
CA ARG A 31 5.06 -2.64 4.50
C ARG A 31 4.60 -2.88 3.08
N ARG A 32 4.82 -4.09 2.59
CA ARG A 32 4.25 -4.58 1.34
C ARG A 32 3.05 -5.43 1.66
N VAL A 33 1.97 -5.24 0.92
CA VAL A 33 0.71 -5.93 1.16
C VAL A 33 0.28 -6.60 -0.12
N VAL A 34 -0.11 -7.87 0.00
CA VAL A 34 -0.71 -8.64 -1.09
C VAL A 34 -2.19 -8.76 -0.76
N ALA A 35 -3.03 -8.21 -1.63
CA ALA A 35 -4.47 -8.22 -1.46
C ALA A 35 -5.16 -8.78 -2.71
N LEU A 36 -6.25 -9.50 -2.50
CA LEU A 36 -7.15 -10.01 -3.53
C LEU A 36 -8.25 -8.98 -3.77
N ILE A 37 -8.32 -8.43 -4.97
CA ILE A 37 -9.30 -7.44 -5.40
C ILE A 37 -10.20 -8.09 -6.43
N ASN A 38 -11.47 -8.34 -6.07
CA ASN A 38 -12.44 -9.03 -6.94
C ASN A 38 -11.92 -10.37 -7.53
N GLY A 39 -11.06 -11.08 -6.79
CA GLY A 39 -10.46 -12.34 -7.24
C GLY A 39 -9.08 -12.22 -7.91
N GLU A 40 -8.58 -11.00 -8.13
CA GLU A 40 -7.25 -10.76 -8.68
C GLU A 40 -6.23 -10.38 -7.59
N GLU A 41 -5.08 -11.05 -7.57
CA GLU A 41 -3.99 -10.74 -6.64
C GLU A 41 -3.25 -9.47 -7.08
N ARG A 42 -3.34 -8.41 -6.27
CA ARG A 42 -2.57 -7.17 -6.45
C ARG A 42 -1.63 -6.96 -5.27
N MET A 43 -0.45 -6.42 -5.58
CA MET A 43 0.57 -6.09 -4.58
C MET A 43 0.67 -4.57 -4.45
N PHE A 44 0.64 -4.11 -3.20
CA PHE A 44 0.76 -2.72 -2.82
C PHE A 44 2.03 -2.54 -1.99
N LYS A 45 2.75 -1.46 -2.24
CA LYS A 45 3.94 -1.09 -1.48
C LYS A 45 3.65 0.21 -0.78
N PHE A 46 3.66 0.17 0.55
CA PHE A 46 3.46 1.34 1.39
C PHE A 46 4.75 1.71 2.08
N THR A 47 5.01 3.01 2.12
CA THR A 47 6.09 3.59 2.93
C THR A 47 5.59 3.88 4.35
N LYS A 48 6.53 4.13 5.27
CA LYS A 48 6.18 4.50 6.65
C LYS A 48 5.33 5.78 6.78
N ASP A 49 5.43 6.68 5.80
CA ASP A 49 4.68 7.94 5.75
C ASP A 49 3.24 7.73 5.28
N GLU A 50 3.01 6.77 4.39
CA GLU A 50 1.66 6.43 3.91
C GLU A 50 0.90 5.56 4.90
N LEU A 51 1.63 4.72 5.63
CA LEU A 51 1.04 3.65 6.42
C LEU A 51 1.86 3.41 7.68
N PRO A 52 1.56 4.14 8.77
CA PRO A 52 2.21 4.01 10.06
C PRO A 52 2.30 2.57 10.58
N PHE A 53 3.23 2.36 11.51
CA PHE A 53 3.37 1.06 12.17
C PHE A 53 2.14 0.67 13.00
N GLU A 54 1.43 1.67 13.53
CA GLU A 54 0.24 1.49 14.39
C GLU A 54 -1.03 1.17 13.60
N ASP A 55 -1.03 1.33 12.27
CA ASP A 55 -2.19 1.06 11.43
C ASP A 55 -2.64 -0.39 11.52
N THR A 56 -3.96 -0.55 11.63
CA THR A 56 -4.63 -1.84 11.64
C THR A 56 -4.86 -2.38 10.22
N ILE A 57 -5.33 -3.64 10.14
CA ILE A 57 -5.71 -4.27 8.87
C ILE A 57 -6.86 -3.50 8.20
N THR A 58 -7.79 -2.93 8.98
CA THR A 58 -8.94 -2.18 8.46
C THR A 58 -8.52 -0.91 7.73
N GLU A 59 -7.56 -0.14 8.26
CA GLU A 59 -7.03 1.05 7.58
C GLU A 59 -6.32 0.68 6.28
N LEU A 60 -5.70 -0.50 6.27
CA LEU A 60 -5.04 -1.07 5.12
C LEU A 60 -6.04 -1.39 4.00
N GLU A 61 -7.16 -2.03 4.33
CA GLU A 61 -8.24 -2.30 3.38
C GLU A 61 -8.79 -1.00 2.79
N ASP A 62 -9.02 0.02 3.62
CA ASP A 62 -9.52 1.32 3.18
C ASP A 62 -8.55 2.01 2.19
N LEU A 63 -7.25 2.03 2.50
CA LEU A 63 -6.24 2.59 1.62
C LEU A 63 -6.13 1.85 0.28
N ILE A 64 -6.29 0.53 0.27
CA ILE A 64 -6.33 -0.24 -0.98
C ILE A 64 -7.54 0.15 -1.81
N VAL A 65 -8.72 0.27 -1.20
CA VAL A 65 -9.94 0.73 -1.91
C VAL A 65 -9.72 2.12 -2.51
N GLN A 66 -9.17 3.06 -1.75
CA GLN A 66 -8.87 4.41 -2.23
C GLN A 66 -7.87 4.41 -3.39
N LEU A 67 -6.81 3.59 -3.33
CA LEU A 67 -5.82 3.51 -4.40
C LEU A 67 -6.44 2.99 -5.70
N VAL A 68 -7.23 1.93 -5.63
CA VAL A 68 -7.85 1.36 -6.84
C VAL A 68 -8.92 2.31 -7.41
N ALA A 69 -9.67 3.01 -6.56
CA ALA A 69 -10.59 4.05 -7.00
C ALA A 69 -9.86 5.18 -7.75
N LYS A 70 -8.77 5.70 -7.18
CA LYS A 70 -7.94 6.74 -7.82
C LYS A 70 -7.32 6.28 -9.13
N GLU A 71 -6.89 5.03 -9.23
CA GLU A 71 -6.38 4.46 -10.48
C GLU A 71 -7.48 4.44 -11.57
N ALA A 72 -8.70 4.02 -11.22
CA ALA A 72 -9.83 4.01 -12.15
C ALA A 72 -10.18 5.43 -12.64
N GLU A 73 -10.22 6.42 -11.74
CA GLU A 73 -10.47 7.82 -12.09
C GLU A 73 -9.39 8.40 -13.01
N LYS A 74 -8.11 8.09 -12.76
CA LYS A 74 -7.01 8.53 -13.61
C LYS A 74 -7.10 7.95 -15.02
N LEU A 75 -7.39 6.65 -15.14
CA LEU A 75 -7.56 5.98 -16.43
C LEU A 75 -8.70 6.61 -17.24
N GLU A 76 -9.83 6.93 -16.59
CA GLU A 76 -10.96 7.59 -17.24
C GLU A 76 -10.60 9.01 -17.71
N ASN A 77 -9.88 9.78 -16.89
CA ASN A 77 -9.45 11.12 -17.25
C ASN A 77 -8.41 11.14 -18.38
N GLU A 78 -7.46 10.20 -18.39
CA GLU A 78 -6.48 10.04 -19.47
C GLU A 78 -7.17 9.65 -20.79
N GLN A 79 -8.13 8.72 -20.78
CA GLN A 79 -8.88 8.34 -21.98
C GLN A 79 -9.69 9.50 -22.57
N ASN A 80 -10.33 10.30 -21.72
CA ASN A 80 -11.07 11.48 -22.15
C ASN A 80 -10.16 12.58 -22.73
N SER A 81 -8.93 12.71 -22.19
CA SER A 81 -7.94 13.67 -22.71
C SER A 81 -7.31 13.23 -24.04
N ALA A 82 -7.14 11.92 -24.26
CA ALA A 82 -6.55 11.36 -25.48
C ALA A 82 -7.46 11.43 -26.71
N PHE A 83 -8.77 11.58 -26.52
CA PHE A 83 -9.76 11.67 -27.61
C PHE A 83 -10.06 13.12 -28.06
N GLN A 84 -9.55 14.14 -27.35
CA GLN A 84 -9.76 15.56 -27.69
C GLN A 84 -8.56 16.24 -28.38
N GLY A 85 -7.55 15.46 -28.82
CA GLY A 85 -6.34 15.94 -29.49
C GLY A 85 -6.39 15.84 -31.02
#